data_AF-A0A8X6SJ21-F1
#
_entry.id   AF-A0A8X6SJ21-F1
#
_cell.length_a   1.000
_cell.length_b   1.000
_cell.length_c   1.000
_cell.angle_alpha   90.00
_cell.angle_beta   90.00
_cell.angle_gamma   90.00
#
_symmetry.space_group_name_H-M   'P 1'
#
loop_
_entity.id
_entity.type
_entity.pdbx_description
1 polymer ?
#
loop_
_entity_poly.entity_id
_entity_poly.type
_entity_poly.pdbx_seq_one_letter_code
_entity_poly.pdbx_strand_id
1 'polypeptide(L)'
;MWQSQKGIAAKLKESMYVDNCVASVNTIGELNSFIKVSKELMASAQFDLRGWKHNRPASNEENSILYLSRLLEGEDWDTASRYFRANELSCLKDIEIQRKLPELNESATLHVFVDASKSAYAASIFIRSSYKGIVSCQLLQARVKVAPIKLITIPRLEILAYTIGARLSYNVKEA
;
A
#
# COMPACT_ATOMS: atom_id res chain seq x y z
N MET A 1 -18.82 33.53 -8.03
CA MET A 1 -18.54 32.31 -8.83
C MET A 1 -17.05 32.16 -9.14
N TRP A 2 -16.38 33.17 -9.73
CA TRP A 2 -14.94 33.14 -10.08
C TRP A 2 -13.94 32.95 -8.91
N GLN A 3 -14.21 33.53 -7.74
CA GLN A 3 -13.32 33.41 -6.57
C GLN A 3 -13.25 31.99 -5.99
N SER A 4 -14.36 31.24 -6.03
CA SER A 4 -14.42 29.85 -5.55
C SER A 4 -13.64 28.90 -6.46
N GLN A 5 -13.66 29.14 -7.78
CA GLN A 5 -12.87 28.37 -8.76
C GLN A 5 -11.36 28.58 -8.61
N LYS A 6 -10.91 29.79 -8.26
CA LYS A 6 -9.47 30.06 -7.98
C LYS A 6 -8.93 29.23 -6.81
N GLY A 7 -9.72 29.07 -5.75
CA GLY A 7 -9.32 28.25 -4.60
C GLY A 7 -9.19 26.77 -4.96
N ILE A 8 -10.13 26.25 -5.76
CA ILE A 8 -10.06 24.86 -6.25
C ILE A 8 -8.88 24.66 -7.20
N ALA A 9 -8.61 25.61 -8.11
CA ALA A 9 -7.48 25.53 -9.03
C ALA A 9 -6.12 25.53 -8.29
N ALA A 10 -5.97 26.36 -7.26
CA ALA A 10 -4.78 26.37 -6.41
C ALA A 10 -4.60 25.02 -5.70
N LYS A 11 -5.68 24.51 -5.11
CA LYS A 11 -5.67 23.21 -4.44
C LYS A 11 -5.37 22.06 -5.40
N LEU A 12 -5.96 22.06 -6.60
CA LEU A 12 -5.69 21.07 -7.64
C LEU A 12 -4.20 21.07 -8.00
N LYS A 13 -3.61 22.24 -8.22
CA LYS A 13 -2.18 22.38 -8.50
C LYS A 13 -1.31 21.77 -7.39
N GLU A 14 -1.66 21.99 -6.13
CA GLU A 14 -0.93 21.44 -4.97
C GLU A 14 -1.20 19.93 -4.75
N SER A 15 -2.28 19.41 -5.33
CA SER A 15 -2.74 18.02 -5.16
C SER A 15 -2.24 17.09 -6.26
N MET A 16 -1.58 17.59 -7.30
CA MET A 16 -1.06 16.78 -8.41
C MET A 16 0.24 16.07 -8.03
N TYR A 17 0.31 14.77 -8.33
CA TYR A 17 1.52 13.96 -8.24
C TYR A 17 1.65 13.09 -9.49
N VAL A 18 2.57 13.48 -10.38
CA VAL A 18 2.78 12.85 -11.69
C VAL A 18 1.47 12.80 -12.49
N ASP A 19 0.88 11.62 -12.66
CA ASP A 19 -0.36 11.34 -13.39
C ASP A 19 -1.61 11.31 -12.48
N ASN A 20 -1.43 11.43 -11.17
CA ASN A 20 -2.49 11.32 -10.17
C ASN A 20 -2.81 12.64 -9.47
N CYS A 21 -4.00 12.74 -8.89
CA CYS A 21 -4.44 13.87 -8.06
C CYS A 21 -4.96 13.35 -6.71
N VAL A 22 -4.38 13.83 -5.60
CA VAL A 22 -4.77 13.45 -4.24
C VAL A 22 -5.05 14.72 -3.42
N ALA A 23 -6.32 14.92 -3.06
CA ALA A 23 -6.78 16.09 -2.32
C ALA A 23 -7.66 15.70 -1.13
N SER A 24 -7.52 16.43 -0.01
CA SER A 24 -8.40 16.28 1.16
C SER A 24 -9.39 17.44 1.25
N VAL A 25 -10.67 17.17 1.50
CA VAL A 25 -11.74 18.16 1.66
C VAL A 25 -12.61 17.81 2.87
N ASN A 26 -13.27 18.80 3.47
CA ASN A 26 -13.95 18.62 4.75
C ASN A 26 -15.40 18.16 4.59
N THR A 27 -16.01 18.40 3.43
CA THR A 27 -17.42 18.08 3.17
C THR A 27 -17.64 17.41 1.82
N ILE A 28 -18.76 16.68 1.67
CA ILE A 28 -19.17 16.09 0.38
C ILE A 28 -19.45 17.18 -0.65
N GLY A 29 -20.03 18.31 -0.22
CA GLY A 29 -20.30 19.45 -1.11
C GLY A 29 -19.00 20.00 -1.71
N GLU A 30 -17.95 20.11 -0.89
CA GLU A 30 -16.61 20.49 -1.35
C GLU A 30 -16.01 19.43 -2.28
N LEU A 31 -16.16 18.14 -1.97
CA LEU A 31 -15.69 17.05 -2.83
C LEU A 31 -16.31 17.11 -4.21
N ASN A 32 -17.64 17.18 -4.29
CA ASN A 32 -18.36 17.23 -5.56
C ASN A 32 -17.98 18.49 -6.37
N SER A 33 -17.83 19.63 -5.69
CA SER A 33 -17.37 20.87 -6.31
C SER A 33 -15.94 20.76 -6.83
N PHE A 34 -15.05 20.16 -6.04
CA PHE A 34 -13.64 19.95 -6.39
C PHE A 34 -13.51 19.03 -7.61
N ILE A 35 -14.20 17.88 -7.63
CA ILE A 35 -14.20 16.94 -8.75
C ILE A 35 -14.70 17.63 -10.03
N LYS A 36 -15.85 18.30 -9.95
CA LYS A 36 -16.46 18.95 -11.11
C LYS A 36 -15.54 20.02 -11.70
N VAL A 37 -15.11 20.98 -10.88
CA VAL A 37 -14.28 22.10 -11.35
C VAL A 37 -12.90 21.61 -11.81
N SER A 38 -12.30 20.61 -11.15
CA SER A 38 -11.02 20.06 -11.58
C SER A 38 -11.11 19.37 -12.94
N LYS A 39 -12.19 18.61 -13.18
CA LYS A 39 -12.44 18.01 -14.50
C LYS A 39 -12.61 19.06 -15.59
N GLU A 40 -13.41 20.10 -15.34
CA GLU A 40 -13.64 21.18 -16.30
C GLU A 40 -12.34 21.93 -16.62
N LEU A 41 -11.54 22.27 -15.61
CA LEU A 41 -10.26 22.96 -15.78
C LEU A 41 -9.27 22.12 -16.58
N MET A 42 -9.07 20.85 -16.22
CA MET A 42 -8.14 19.98 -16.91
C MET A 42 -8.60 19.65 -18.33
N ALA A 43 -9.91 19.45 -18.54
CA ALA A 43 -10.47 19.21 -19.87
C ALA A 43 -10.24 20.41 -20.81
N SER A 44 -10.28 21.65 -20.30
CA SER A 44 -9.96 22.84 -21.10
C SER A 44 -8.53 22.85 -21.65
N ALA A 45 -7.61 22.12 -20.99
CA ALA A 45 -6.24 21.92 -21.42
C ALA A 45 -6.02 20.54 -22.09
N GLN A 46 -7.09 19.86 -22.53
CA GLN A 46 -7.07 18.52 -23.13
C GLN A 46 -6.60 17.39 -22.20
N PHE A 47 -6.64 17.58 -20.89
CA PHE A 47 -6.37 16.52 -19.90
C PHE A 47 -7.67 15.94 -19.35
N ASP A 48 -7.81 14.61 -19.39
CA ASP A 48 -9.01 13.91 -18.91
C ASP A 48 -8.80 13.26 -17.53
N LEU A 49 -9.30 13.92 -16.49
CA LEU A 49 -9.29 13.41 -15.12
C LEU A 49 -10.41 12.38 -14.88
N ARG A 50 -10.02 11.11 -14.76
CA ARG A 50 -10.92 9.95 -14.55
C ARG A 50 -10.64 9.23 -13.23
N GLY A 51 -11.50 8.27 -12.88
CA GLY A 51 -11.20 7.29 -11.81
C GLY A 51 -11.23 7.85 -10.38
N TRP A 52 -12.09 8.82 -10.09
CA TRP A 52 -12.21 9.43 -8.75
C TRP A 52 -12.62 8.41 -7.68
N LYS A 53 -11.85 8.33 -6.58
CA LYS A 53 -12.13 7.52 -5.38
C LYS A 53 -12.16 8.44 -4.15
N HIS A 54 -13.02 8.16 -3.18
CA HIS A 54 -13.08 8.91 -1.91
C HIS A 54 -13.53 8.01 -0.75
N ASN A 55 -13.17 8.40 0.48
CA ASN A 55 -13.30 7.55 1.67
C ASN A 55 -14.72 7.46 2.27
N ARG A 56 -15.77 7.83 1.52
CA ARG A 56 -17.15 7.82 2.03
C ARG A 56 -17.92 6.65 1.44
N PRO A 57 -18.58 5.79 2.25
CA PRO A 57 -19.34 4.66 1.74
C PRO A 57 -20.47 5.14 0.83
N ALA A 58 -20.67 4.45 -0.29
CA ALA A 58 -21.91 4.56 -1.06
C ALA A 58 -23.06 4.15 -0.13
N SER A 59 -24.15 4.90 -0.15
CA SER A 59 -25.24 4.93 0.85
C SER A 59 -26.05 3.65 1.03
N ASN A 60 -25.59 2.47 0.59
CA ASN A 60 -26.34 1.23 0.68
C ASN A 60 -25.59 0.21 1.54
N GLU A 61 -26.07 0.01 2.76
CA GLU A 61 -25.56 -0.94 3.77
C GLU A 61 -25.71 -2.43 3.36
N GLU A 62 -26.47 -2.73 2.29
CA GLU A 62 -26.63 -4.09 1.73
C GLU A 62 -25.32 -4.71 1.19
N ASN A 63 -24.27 -3.92 0.99
CA ASN A 63 -22.98 -4.41 0.48
C ASN A 63 -22.07 -5.07 1.53
N SER A 64 -22.45 -5.05 2.81
CA SER A 64 -21.61 -5.57 3.90
C SER A 64 -21.60 -7.10 4.01
N ILE A 65 -22.68 -7.79 3.60
CA ILE A 65 -22.75 -9.27 3.57
C ILE A 65 -22.09 -9.83 2.30
N LEU A 66 -22.28 -9.13 1.17
CA LEU A 66 -21.65 -9.44 -0.12
C LEU A 66 -20.11 -9.25 -0.10
N TYR A 67 -19.60 -8.50 0.89
CA TYR A 67 -18.18 -8.21 1.11
C TYR A 67 -17.41 -9.40 1.70
N LEU A 68 -17.98 -10.10 2.69
CA LEU A 68 -17.33 -11.26 3.30
C LEU A 68 -17.34 -12.47 2.36
N SER A 69 -18.39 -12.65 1.57
CA SER A 69 -18.45 -13.74 0.58
C SER A 69 -17.40 -13.56 -0.51
N ARG A 70 -17.18 -12.35 -1.03
CA ARG A 70 -16.17 -12.07 -2.09
C ARG A 70 -14.73 -12.13 -1.61
N LEU A 71 -14.47 -11.78 -0.35
CA LEU A 71 -13.14 -11.91 0.26
C LEU A 71 -12.74 -13.39 0.42
N LEU A 72 -13.70 -14.25 0.76
CA LEU A 72 -13.52 -15.71 0.83
C LEU A 72 -13.40 -16.35 -0.57
N GLU A 73 -13.96 -15.72 -1.61
CA GLU A 73 -13.87 -16.16 -3.01
C GLU A 73 -12.59 -15.71 -3.73
N GLY A 74 -11.70 -14.96 -3.05
CA GLY A 74 -10.35 -14.66 -3.56
C GLY A 74 -10.28 -13.52 -4.57
N GLU A 75 -11.19 -12.55 -4.50
CA GLU A 75 -11.09 -11.34 -5.33
C GLU A 75 -9.89 -10.43 -4.97
N ASP A 76 -9.46 -9.67 -5.99
CA ASP A 76 -8.30 -8.79 -6.06
C ASP A 76 -8.13 -7.84 -4.84
N TRP A 77 -6.90 -7.72 -4.34
CA TRP A 77 -6.50 -6.80 -3.26
C TRP A 77 -6.89 -5.34 -3.55
N ASP A 78 -7.00 -4.99 -4.82
CA ASP A 78 -7.40 -3.68 -5.30
C ASP A 78 -8.89 -3.37 -5.08
N THR A 79 -9.70 -4.39 -4.81
CA THR A 79 -11.12 -4.29 -4.39
C THR A 79 -11.25 -4.27 -2.87
N ALA A 80 -10.48 -5.09 -2.15
CA ALA A 80 -10.43 -5.07 -0.69
C ALA A 80 -9.91 -3.72 -0.14
N SER A 81 -8.91 -3.13 -0.80
CA SER A 81 -8.36 -1.81 -0.46
C SER A 81 -9.37 -0.66 -0.62
N ARG A 82 -10.44 -0.85 -1.41
CA ARG A 82 -11.50 0.18 -1.60
C ARG A 82 -12.38 0.36 -0.36
N TYR A 83 -12.36 -0.60 0.55
CA TYR A 83 -13.19 -0.60 1.75
C TYR A 83 -12.41 -0.41 3.05
N PHE A 84 -11.10 -0.12 2.97
CA PHE A 84 -10.31 0.30 4.12
C PHE A 84 -11.01 1.50 4.76
N ARG A 85 -11.65 1.27 5.91
CA ARG A 85 -12.46 2.30 6.56
C ARG A 85 -11.51 3.41 7.01
N ALA A 86 -11.83 4.67 6.73
CA ALA A 86 -11.06 5.80 7.26
C ALA A 86 -10.93 5.74 8.80
N ASN A 87 -11.91 5.12 9.47
CA ASN A 87 -11.88 4.88 10.91
C ASN A 87 -10.88 3.80 11.36
N GLU A 88 -10.40 2.93 10.47
CA GLU A 88 -9.33 1.97 10.76
C GLU A 88 -7.95 2.60 10.53
N LEU A 89 -7.85 3.75 9.84
CA LEU A 89 -6.61 4.52 9.77
C LEU A 89 -6.31 5.28 11.06
N SER A 90 -7.24 5.35 12.03
CA SER A 90 -6.93 6.01 13.31
C SER A 90 -5.80 5.29 14.05
N CYS A 91 -5.72 3.96 13.94
CA CYS A 91 -4.65 3.18 14.56
C CYS A 91 -3.29 3.30 13.86
N LEU A 92 -3.24 3.84 12.62
CA LEU A 92 -1.95 4.12 11.96
C LEU A 92 -1.12 5.16 12.70
N LYS A 93 -1.77 6.06 13.46
CA LYS A 93 -1.06 7.02 14.33
C LYS A 93 -0.27 6.32 15.43
N ASP A 94 -0.71 5.12 15.81
CA ASP A 94 -0.13 4.31 16.87
C ASP A 94 0.87 3.27 16.32
N ILE A 95 1.00 3.16 14.98
CA ILE A 95 1.98 2.25 14.36
C ILE A 95 3.35 2.92 14.38
N GLU A 96 4.16 2.57 15.37
CA GLU A 96 5.57 2.93 15.43
C GLU A 96 6.41 1.87 14.68
N ILE A 97 6.91 2.24 13.50
CA ILE A 97 7.85 1.38 12.77
C ILE A 97 9.25 1.62 13.33
N GLN A 98 9.76 0.66 14.09
CA GLN A 98 11.14 0.66 14.57
C GLN A 98 12.10 0.55 13.38
N ARG A 99 12.68 1.68 12.96
CA ARG A 99 13.66 1.77 11.85
C ARG A 99 15.11 1.65 12.32
N LYS A 100 15.36 1.84 13.62
CA LYS A 100 16.71 1.70 14.20
C LYS A 100 17.02 0.22 14.36
N LEU A 101 18.21 -0.21 13.93
CA LEU A 101 18.72 -1.54 14.22
C LEU A 101 18.87 -1.73 15.74
N PRO A 102 18.48 -2.88 16.29
CA PRO A 102 18.71 -3.18 17.68
C PRO A 102 20.22 -3.37 17.90
N GLU A 103 20.69 -3.16 19.13
CA GLU A 103 22.07 -3.50 19.48
C GLU A 103 22.27 -5.00 19.27
N LEU A 104 23.21 -5.33 18.39
CA LEU A 104 23.51 -6.70 18.04
C LEU A 104 24.36 -7.30 19.15
N ASN A 105 23.86 -8.40 19.70
CA ASN A 105 24.62 -9.25 20.62
C ASN A 105 25.20 -10.43 19.83
N GLU A 106 26.12 -11.17 20.43
CA GLU A 106 26.67 -12.40 19.83
C GLU A 106 25.60 -13.47 19.52
N SER A 107 24.43 -13.37 20.16
CA SER A 107 23.27 -14.25 19.93
C SER A 107 22.40 -13.84 18.73
N ALA A 108 22.77 -12.78 18.00
CA ALA A 108 21.98 -12.28 16.89
C ALA A 108 21.99 -13.25 15.70
N THR A 109 20.81 -13.65 15.24
CA THR A 109 20.60 -14.54 14.09
C THR A 109 19.77 -13.88 13.02
N LEU A 110 20.14 -14.12 11.76
CA LEU A 110 19.40 -13.65 10.59
C LEU A 110 18.43 -14.76 10.13
N HIS A 111 17.14 -14.44 10.08
CA HIS A 111 16.10 -15.34 9.61
C HIS A 111 15.52 -14.84 8.29
N VAL A 112 15.56 -15.69 7.28
CA VAL A 112 15.13 -15.36 5.92
C VAL A 112 13.92 -16.19 5.61
N PHE A 113 12.80 -15.53 5.32
CA PHE A 113 11.57 -16.16 4.89
C PHE A 113 11.35 -15.83 3.42
N VAL A 114 10.88 -16.81 2.67
CA VAL A 114 10.53 -16.65 1.25
C VAL A 114 9.19 -17.29 1.03
N ASP A 115 8.38 -16.66 0.16
CA ASP A 115 7.07 -17.17 -0.21
C ASP A 115 6.76 -16.83 -1.66
N ALA A 116 5.92 -17.64 -2.29
CA ALA A 116 5.53 -17.49 -3.67
C ALA A 116 4.08 -17.92 -3.89
N SER A 117 3.35 -17.08 -4.63
CA SER A 117 1.98 -17.32 -5.07
C SER A 117 1.87 -17.07 -6.57
N LYS A 118 0.68 -17.34 -7.14
CA LYS A 118 0.40 -17.03 -8.55
C LYS A 118 0.44 -15.53 -8.87
N SER A 119 0.33 -14.66 -7.87
CA SER A 119 0.27 -13.21 -8.04
C SER A 119 1.60 -12.51 -7.73
N ALA A 120 2.40 -13.04 -6.80
CA ALA A 120 3.66 -12.43 -6.39
C ALA A 120 4.61 -13.45 -5.76
N TYR A 121 5.89 -13.08 -5.68
CA TYR A 121 6.89 -13.80 -4.90
C TYR A 121 7.70 -12.80 -4.08
N ALA A 122 8.06 -13.18 -2.86
CA ALA A 122 8.63 -12.27 -1.88
C ALA A 122 9.67 -12.94 -1.00
N ALA A 123 10.50 -12.10 -0.40
CA ALA A 123 11.43 -12.48 0.65
C ALA A 123 11.44 -11.42 1.74
N SER A 124 11.50 -11.85 3.00
CA SER A 124 11.63 -10.99 4.16
C SER A 124 12.74 -11.50 5.08
N ILE A 125 13.48 -10.57 5.66
CA ILE A 125 14.62 -10.82 6.51
C ILE A 125 14.33 -10.22 7.87
N PHE A 126 14.34 -11.06 8.89
CA PHE A 126 14.22 -10.68 10.28
C PHE A 126 15.56 -10.85 10.98
N ILE A 127 15.90 -9.91 11.83
CA ILE A 127 16.97 -10.07 12.80
C ILE A 127 16.34 -10.47 14.13
N ARG A 128 16.87 -11.56 14.69
CA ARG A 128 16.47 -12.06 16.01
C ARG A 128 17.65 -11.90 16.95
N SER A 129 17.44 -11.28 18.11
CA SER A 129 18.44 -11.16 19.18
C SER A 129 17.84 -11.69 20.47
N SER A 130 18.65 -12.36 21.27
CA SER A 130 18.25 -12.86 22.60
C SER A 130 19.20 -12.31 23.65
N TYR A 131 18.69 -11.52 24.59
CA TYR A 131 19.47 -10.93 25.66
C TYR A 131 18.75 -11.09 27.00
N LYS A 132 19.41 -11.69 27.99
CA LYS A 132 18.87 -11.92 29.34
C LYS A 132 17.47 -12.56 29.34
N GLY A 133 17.21 -13.48 28.41
CA GLY A 133 15.92 -14.17 28.25
C GLY A 133 14.85 -13.40 27.47
N ILE A 134 15.13 -12.16 27.06
CA ILE A 134 14.24 -11.37 26.20
C ILE A 134 14.62 -11.63 24.74
N VAL A 135 13.69 -12.17 23.98
CA VAL A 135 13.84 -12.37 22.53
C VAL A 135 13.19 -11.20 21.81
N SER A 136 13.97 -10.50 21.00
CA SER A 136 13.48 -9.45 20.09
C SER A 136 13.62 -9.93 18.65
N CYS A 137 12.59 -9.69 17.85
CA CYS A 137 12.58 -9.95 16.42
C CYS A 137 12.16 -8.67 15.69
N GLN A 138 12.96 -8.23 14.72
CA GLN A 138 12.68 -7.02 13.95
C GLN A 138 12.84 -7.30 12.46
N LEU A 139 11.90 -6.81 11.66
CA LEU A 139 12.03 -6.85 10.20
C LEU A 139 13.16 -5.90 9.79
N LEU A 140 14.18 -6.45 9.14
CA LEU A 140 15.34 -5.70 8.68
C LEU A 140 15.16 -5.24 7.23
N GLN A 141 14.75 -6.17 6.36
CA GLN A 141 14.51 -5.86 4.96
C GLN A 141 13.47 -6.79 4.37
N ALA A 142 12.66 -6.29 3.44
CA ALA A 142 11.75 -7.10 2.65
C ALA A 142 11.80 -6.69 1.17
N ARG A 143 11.54 -7.64 0.29
CA ARG A 143 11.39 -7.40 -1.15
C ARG A 143 10.28 -8.27 -1.70
N VAL A 144 9.41 -7.65 -2.49
CA VAL A 144 8.34 -8.33 -3.21
C VAL A 144 8.50 -8.06 -4.71
N LYS A 145 8.07 -9.02 -5.53
CA LYS A 145 7.94 -8.88 -6.98
C LYS A 145 6.62 -9.49 -7.44
N VAL A 146 5.95 -8.81 -8.36
CA VAL A 146 4.76 -9.33 -9.03
C VAL A 146 5.14 -10.53 -9.90
N ALA A 147 4.33 -11.58 -9.88
CA ALA A 147 4.54 -12.75 -10.72
C ALA A 147 4.39 -12.37 -12.21
N PRO A 148 5.20 -12.94 -13.12
CA PRO A 148 5.08 -12.62 -14.54
C PRO A 148 3.70 -12.96 -15.10
N ILE A 149 3.22 -12.14 -16.04
CA ILE A 149 1.94 -12.36 -16.73
C ILE A 149 1.93 -13.70 -17.48
N LYS A 150 3.09 -14.09 -18.02
CA LYS A 150 3.25 -15.43 -18.61
C LYS A 150 3.09 -16.46 -17.51
N LEU A 151 2.21 -17.44 -17.71
CA LEU A 151 1.99 -18.54 -16.77
C LEU A 151 3.32 -19.25 -16.46
N ILE A 152 3.76 -19.09 -15.21
CA ILE A 152 4.87 -19.81 -14.60
C ILE A 152 4.31 -20.71 -13.51
N THR A 153 4.89 -21.89 -13.34
CA THR A 153 4.47 -22.83 -12.28
C THR A 153 4.87 -22.30 -10.90
N ILE A 154 4.10 -22.64 -9.87
CA ILE A 154 4.39 -22.26 -8.47
C ILE A 154 5.82 -22.67 -8.06
N PRO A 155 6.32 -23.89 -8.34
CA PRO A 155 7.69 -24.27 -7.99
C PRO A 155 8.79 -23.36 -8.59
N ARG A 156 8.57 -22.82 -9.80
CA ARG A 156 9.50 -21.87 -10.40
C ARG A 156 9.45 -20.51 -9.71
N LEU A 157 8.27 -20.07 -9.26
CA LEU A 157 8.11 -18.85 -8.49
C LEU A 157 8.74 -19.00 -7.09
N GLU A 158 8.66 -20.17 -6.45
CA GLU A 158 9.36 -20.49 -5.20
C GLU A 158 10.88 -20.38 -5.37
N ILE A 159 11.43 -20.91 -6.47
CA ILE A 159 12.87 -20.77 -6.79
C ILE A 159 13.24 -19.28 -6.99
N LEU A 160 12.38 -18.49 -7.63
CA LEU A 160 12.60 -17.06 -7.79
C LEU A 160 12.54 -16.31 -6.44
N ALA A 161 11.60 -16.66 -5.56
CA ALA A 161 11.52 -16.17 -4.18
C ALA A 161 12.81 -16.47 -3.41
N TYR A 162 13.30 -17.71 -3.51
CA TYR A 162 14.56 -18.12 -2.91
C TYR A 162 15.75 -17.32 -3.46
N THR A 163 15.78 -17.10 -4.78
CA THR A 163 16.84 -16.32 -5.44
C THR A 163 16.89 -14.88 -4.94
N ILE A 164 15.73 -14.22 -4.78
CA ILE A 164 15.71 -12.87 -4.21
C ILE A 164 16.07 -12.87 -2.72
N GLY A 165 15.65 -13.89 -1.96
CA GLY A 165 16.00 -14.05 -0.54
C GLY A 165 17.49 -14.24 -0.31
N ALA A 166 18.15 -15.07 -1.13
CA ALA A 166 19.59 -15.28 -1.07
C ALA A 166 20.37 -13.99 -1.36
N ARG A 167 19.98 -13.25 -2.41
CA ARG A 167 20.61 -11.97 -2.78
C ARG A 167 20.42 -10.90 -1.70
N LEU A 168 19.23 -10.80 -1.12
CA LEU A 168 18.98 -9.86 -0.02
C LEU A 168 19.84 -10.21 1.20
N SER A 169 19.90 -11.48 1.56
CA SER A 169 20.69 -11.94 2.70
C SER A 169 22.17 -11.68 2.53
N TYR A 170 22.69 -11.83 1.30
CA TYR A 170 24.07 -11.48 0.99
C TYR A 170 24.32 -9.97 1.18
N ASN A 171 23.46 -9.12 0.60
CA ASN A 171 23.61 -7.67 0.72
C ASN A 171 23.52 -7.18 2.17
N VAL A 172 22.63 -7.76 2.98
CA VAL A 172 22.47 -7.40 4.40
C VAL A 172 23.71 -7.76 5.22
N LYS A 173 24.44 -8.81 4.86
CA LYS A 173 25.67 -9.20 5.58
C LYS A 173 26.88 -8.34 5.24
N GLU A 174 26.91 -7.76 4.04
CA GLU A 174 28.03 -6.95 3.53
C GLU A 174 27.89 -5.45 3.83
N ALA A 175 26.71 -5.00 4.25
CA ALA A 175 26.39 -3.59 4.50
C ALA A 175 26.81 -3.11 5.90
#